data_AF-A0A8T9VN61-F1
#
_entry.id   AF-A0A8T9VN61-F1
#
_cell.length_a   1.000
_cell.length_b   1.000
_cell.length_c   1.000
_cell.angle_alpha   90.00
_cell.angle_beta   90.00
_cell.angle_gamma   90.00
#
_symmetry.space_group_name_H-M   'P 1'
#
loop_
_entity.id
_entity.type
_entity.pdbx_description
1 polymer ?
#
loop_
_entity_poly.entity_id
_entity_poly.type
_entity_poly.pdbx_seq_one_letter_code
_entity_poly.pdbx_strand_id
1 'polypeptide(L)'
;MKKPLKIVLLSTLILAVALAPGCIGEVEEGPIYPDAEEIEMPSEVSEEILEEIEWDGLVNAYKTTDSPEEVMDWYESEMENQQWSELHEDFGIAFWEKDNNIFGVQTIEPEEAEQEFDVNKTVIITISVPPLEL
;
A
#
# COMPACT_ATOMS: atom_id res chain seq x y z
N MET A 1 -58.49 33.61 2.57
CA MET A 1 -58.45 32.31 3.29
C MET A 1 -58.85 31.18 2.34
N LYS A 2 -58.14 30.03 2.42
CA LYS A 2 -58.31 28.74 1.68
C LYS A 2 -57.69 28.74 0.26
N LYS A 3 -56.70 27.93 -0.14
CA LYS A 3 -55.80 26.88 0.43
C LYS A 3 -54.52 26.85 -0.45
N PRO A 4 -53.32 26.48 0.03
CA PRO A 4 -52.18 26.19 -0.84
C PRO A 4 -52.31 24.78 -1.42
N LEU A 5 -52.27 24.65 -2.75
CA LEU A 5 -52.27 23.37 -3.45
C LEU A 5 -50.82 22.85 -3.52
N LYS A 6 -50.54 21.77 -2.79
CA LYS A 6 -49.30 20.99 -2.87
C LYS A 6 -49.31 20.14 -4.15
N ILE A 7 -48.34 20.36 -5.03
CA ILE A 7 -47.90 19.44 -6.10
C ILE A 7 -46.37 19.62 -6.13
N VAL A 8 -45.57 18.81 -5.41
CA VAL A 8 -45.11 17.45 -5.73
C VAL A 8 -44.18 17.41 -6.95
N LEU A 9 -42.91 17.11 -6.64
CA LEU A 9 -41.84 16.49 -7.45
C LEU A 9 -41.59 17.01 -8.87
N LEU A 10 -40.39 17.57 -9.08
CA LEU A 10 -39.45 16.98 -10.05
C LEU A 10 -38.01 17.38 -9.69
N SER A 11 -37.49 16.78 -8.62
CA SER A 11 -36.04 16.71 -8.41
C SER A 11 -35.48 15.78 -9.47
N THR A 12 -35.07 16.34 -10.62
CA THR A 12 -34.29 15.62 -11.61
C THR A 12 -32.89 15.42 -11.03
N LEU A 13 -32.76 14.38 -10.19
CA LEU A 13 -31.48 13.80 -9.82
C LEU A 13 -30.92 13.22 -11.11
N ILE A 14 -30.04 13.95 -11.78
CA ILE A 14 -29.23 13.41 -12.86
C ILE A 14 -28.24 12.49 -12.16
N LEU A 15 -28.65 11.23 -11.97
CA LEU A 15 -27.78 10.15 -11.61
C LEU A 15 -26.91 9.89 -12.84
N ALA A 16 -25.81 10.64 -12.94
CA ALA A 16 -24.71 10.28 -13.81
C ALA A 16 -24.10 9.02 -13.21
N VAL A 17 -24.69 7.87 -13.54
CA VAL A 17 -23.99 6.59 -13.43
C VAL A 17 -22.88 6.69 -14.45
N ALA A 18 -21.71 7.13 -14.00
CA ALA A 18 -20.48 6.94 -14.72
C ALA A 18 -20.28 5.42 -14.81
N LEU A 19 -20.80 4.83 -15.88
CA LEU A 19 -20.38 3.52 -16.34
C LEU A 19 -18.95 3.70 -16.84
N ALA A 20 -17.98 3.66 -15.92
CA ALA A 20 -16.58 3.50 -16.27
C ALA A 20 -16.42 2.05 -16.77
N PRO A 21 -16.15 1.84 -18.07
CA PRO A 21 -15.89 0.51 -18.57
C PRO A 21 -14.45 0.13 -18.18
N GLY A 22 -14.32 -0.84 -17.27
CA GLY A 22 -13.06 -1.53 -16.97
C GLY A 22 -12.08 -0.73 -16.11
N CYS A 23 -12.30 -0.73 -14.80
CA CYS A 23 -11.18 -0.61 -13.86
C CYS A 23 -10.38 -1.91 -13.97
N ILE A 24 -9.38 -1.93 -14.86
CA ILE A 24 -8.16 -2.68 -14.57
C ILE A 24 -7.74 -2.14 -13.21
N GLY A 25 -7.70 -2.97 -12.18
CA GLY A 25 -7.31 -2.52 -10.84
C GLY A 25 -5.94 -1.87 -10.96
N GLU A 26 -5.88 -0.55 -10.81
CA GLU A 26 -4.60 0.13 -10.63
C GLU A 26 -4.00 -0.44 -9.35
N VAL A 27 -2.71 -0.80 -9.39
CA VAL A 27 -1.99 -1.23 -8.18
C VAL A 27 -2.09 -0.07 -7.20
N GLU A 28 -2.83 -0.28 -6.10
CA GLU A 28 -2.92 0.72 -5.05
C GLU A 28 -1.64 0.64 -4.23
N GLU A 29 -0.76 1.62 -4.41
CA GLU A 29 0.43 1.77 -3.58
C GLU A 29 0.00 2.09 -2.15
N GLY A 30 0.57 1.37 -1.18
CA GLY A 30 0.32 1.63 0.23
C GLY A 30 0.99 2.92 0.73
N PRO A 31 0.83 3.23 2.04
CA PRO A 31 1.43 4.41 2.63
C PRO A 31 2.97 4.35 2.56
N ILE A 32 3.60 5.52 2.34
CA ILE A 32 5.06 5.67 2.34
C ILE A 32 5.49 6.28 3.67
N TYR A 33 6.51 5.70 4.31
CA TYR A 33 7.04 6.20 5.58
C TYR A 33 7.46 7.69 5.48
N PRO A 34 7.15 8.54 6.49
CA PRO A 34 7.45 9.96 6.44
C PRO A 34 8.95 10.21 6.29
N ASP A 35 9.30 11.21 5.47
CA ASP A 35 10.70 11.61 5.21
C ASP A 35 11.59 10.52 4.57
N ALA A 36 11.02 9.38 4.15
CA ALA A 36 11.73 8.36 3.42
C ALA A 36 12.08 8.83 2.00
N GLU A 37 13.30 8.52 1.55
CA GLU A 37 13.78 8.82 0.21
C GLU A 37 13.76 7.54 -0.63
N GLU A 38 13.08 7.56 -1.78
CA GLU A 38 13.10 6.44 -2.72
C GLU A 38 14.54 6.17 -3.21
N ILE A 39 14.89 4.89 -3.32
CA ILE A 39 16.16 4.43 -3.85
C ILE A 39 15.93 3.39 -4.96
N GLU A 40 16.94 3.19 -5.79
CA GLU A 40 16.89 2.14 -6.80
C GLU A 40 16.87 0.77 -6.11
N MET A 41 15.87 -0.03 -6.46
CA MET A 41 15.78 -1.42 -6.02
C MET A 41 16.70 -2.28 -6.91
N PRO A 42 17.71 -2.98 -6.34
CA PRO A 42 18.49 -3.96 -7.09
C PRO A 42 17.56 -5.03 -7.66
N SER A 43 17.69 -5.33 -8.95
CA SER A 43 16.80 -6.29 -9.63
C SER A 43 16.85 -7.67 -8.98
N GLU A 44 18.03 -8.11 -8.55
CA GLU A 44 18.25 -9.41 -7.90
C GLU A 44 17.43 -9.53 -6.61
N VAL A 45 17.42 -8.50 -5.76
CA VAL A 45 16.62 -8.46 -4.52
C VAL A 45 15.13 -8.45 -4.82
N SER A 46 14.68 -7.67 -5.81
CA SER A 46 13.25 -7.63 -6.17
C SER A 46 12.75 -8.97 -6.73
N GLU A 47 13.58 -9.67 -7.52
CA GLU A 47 13.24 -10.98 -8.08
C GLU A 47 13.16 -12.03 -6.97
N GLU A 48 14.12 -12.04 -6.04
CA GLU A 48 14.13 -12.96 -4.89
C GLU A 48 12.88 -12.78 -4.02
N ILE A 49 12.52 -11.53 -3.66
CA ILE A 49 11.31 -11.26 -2.86
C ILE A 49 10.04 -11.74 -3.57
N LEU A 50 9.89 -11.45 -4.87
CA LEU A 50 8.70 -11.87 -5.63
C LEU A 50 8.62 -13.40 -5.79
N GLU A 51 9.76 -14.07 -5.95
CA GLU A 51 9.84 -15.53 -5.97
C GLU A 51 9.46 -16.15 -4.62
N GLU A 52 9.89 -15.56 -3.50
CA GLU A 52 9.60 -16.06 -2.15
C GLU A 52 8.13 -15.90 -1.75
N ILE A 53 7.53 -14.76 -2.07
CA ILE A 53 6.12 -14.49 -1.71
C ILE A 53 5.13 -15.14 -2.69
N GLU A 54 5.60 -15.70 -3.81
CA GLU A 54 4.81 -16.30 -4.89
C GLU A 54 3.68 -15.39 -5.44
N TRP A 55 3.85 -14.06 -5.36
CA TRP A 55 2.88 -13.06 -5.80
C TRP A 55 3.48 -12.14 -6.87
N ASP A 56 2.66 -11.79 -7.85
CA ASP A 56 2.99 -10.72 -8.80
C ASP A 56 2.65 -9.37 -8.16
N GLY A 57 3.63 -8.49 -8.00
CA GLY A 57 3.43 -7.19 -7.35
C GLY A 57 4.44 -6.13 -7.77
N LEU A 58 4.22 -4.91 -7.28
CA LEU A 58 5.19 -3.83 -7.36
C LEU A 58 6.04 -3.83 -6.08
N VAL A 59 7.36 -3.87 -6.25
CA VAL A 59 8.31 -3.79 -5.14
C VAL A 59 9.09 -2.49 -5.26
N ASN A 60 9.05 -1.67 -4.20
CA ASN A 60 9.79 -0.42 -4.11
C ASN A 60 10.72 -0.44 -2.91
N ALA A 61 11.80 0.35 -2.98
CA ALA A 61 12.75 0.54 -1.88
C ALA A 61 12.86 2.01 -1.51
N TYR A 62 12.93 2.28 -0.20
CA TYR A 62 13.15 3.60 0.36
C TYR A 62 14.22 3.53 1.43
N LYS A 63 14.84 4.67 1.77
CA LYS A 63 15.77 4.77 2.89
C LYS A 63 15.34 5.86 3.86
N THR A 64 15.62 5.64 5.14
CA THR A 64 15.42 6.63 6.21
C THR A 64 16.57 6.58 7.22
N THR A 65 16.75 7.66 7.99
CA THR A 65 17.71 7.68 9.11
C THR A 65 17.15 7.08 10.39
N ASP A 66 15.84 6.81 10.43
CA ASP A 66 15.16 6.26 11.59
C ASP A 66 15.45 4.76 11.73
N SER A 67 15.24 4.21 12.93
CA SER A 67 15.49 2.80 13.18
C SER A 67 14.41 1.89 12.56
N PRO A 68 14.70 0.62 12.26
CA PRO A 68 13.70 -0.33 11.76
C PRO A 68 12.48 -0.47 12.68
N GLU A 69 12.70 -0.46 14.00
CA GLU A 69 11.63 -0.50 15.02
C GLU A 69 10.70 0.72 14.89
N GLU A 70 11.25 1.94 14.79
CA GLU A 70 10.44 3.16 14.60
C GLU A 70 9.64 3.13 13.29
N VAL A 71 10.22 2.57 12.22
CA VAL A 71 9.54 2.42 10.93
C VAL A 71 8.37 1.44 11.04
N MET A 72 8.58 0.27 11.63
CA MET A 72 7.53 -0.74 11.79
C MET A 72 6.41 -0.25 12.71
N ASP A 73 6.74 0.38 13.84
CA ASP A 73 5.76 0.98 14.75
C ASP A 73 4.86 2.00 14.03
N TRP A 74 5.45 2.80 13.12
CA TRP A 74 4.68 3.74 12.31
C TRP A 74 3.75 3.01 11.34
N TYR A 75 4.24 1.99 10.62
CA TYR A 75 3.43 1.24 9.67
C TYR A 75 2.26 0.55 10.36
N GLU A 76 2.46 -0.11 11.50
CA GLU A 76 1.39 -0.73 12.27
C GLU A 76 0.29 0.28 12.63
N SER A 77 0.69 1.45 13.15
CA SER A 77 -0.23 2.54 13.49
C SER A 77 -0.95 3.11 12.28
N GLU A 78 -0.23 3.38 11.19
CA GLU A 78 -0.79 3.96 9.96
C GLU A 78 -1.76 2.99 9.28
N MET A 79 -1.44 1.71 9.26
CA MET A 79 -2.29 0.65 8.73
C MET A 79 -3.59 0.54 9.54
N GLU A 80 -3.52 0.54 10.87
CA GLU A 80 -4.70 0.58 11.74
C GLU A 80 -5.56 1.82 11.46
N ASN A 81 -4.93 3.00 11.39
CA ASN A 81 -5.61 4.28 11.13
C ASN A 81 -6.33 4.29 9.77
N GLN A 82 -5.73 3.66 8.77
CA GLN A 82 -6.29 3.54 7.42
C GLN A 82 -7.19 2.32 7.22
N GLN A 83 -7.50 1.58 8.29
CA GLN A 83 -8.39 0.43 8.32
C GLN A 83 -7.91 -0.76 7.46
N TRP A 84 -6.61 -0.92 7.34
CA TRP A 84 -6.02 -2.15 6.81
C TRP A 84 -6.12 -3.27 7.86
N SER A 85 -6.30 -4.50 7.41
CA SER A 85 -6.35 -5.68 8.28
C SER A 85 -5.03 -6.41 8.18
N GLU A 86 -4.37 -6.63 9.33
CA GLU A 86 -3.18 -7.48 9.39
C GLU A 86 -3.52 -8.90 8.93
N LEU A 87 -2.72 -9.44 8.02
CA LEU A 87 -2.85 -10.81 7.53
C LEU A 87 -1.95 -11.75 8.33
N HIS A 88 -0.65 -11.55 8.19
CA HIS A 88 0.41 -12.28 8.88
C HIS A 88 1.76 -11.60 8.66
N GLU A 89 2.76 -12.06 9.41
CA GLU A 89 4.18 -11.80 9.16
C GLU A 89 4.82 -13.07 8.62
N ASP A 90 5.55 -12.98 7.51
CA ASP A 90 6.36 -14.08 6.98
C ASP A 90 7.67 -13.56 6.37
N PHE A 91 8.76 -14.30 6.51
CA PHE A 91 10.10 -13.89 6.04
C PHE A 91 10.58 -12.49 6.50
N GLY A 92 10.07 -12.00 7.63
CA GLY A 92 10.36 -10.64 8.12
C GLY A 92 9.62 -9.53 7.36
N ILE A 93 8.62 -9.90 6.56
CA ILE A 93 7.69 -8.99 5.90
C ILE A 93 6.36 -9.05 6.67
N ALA A 94 5.88 -7.90 7.12
CA ALA A 94 4.54 -7.76 7.66
C ALA A 94 3.56 -7.45 6.52
N PHE A 95 2.43 -8.16 6.47
CA PHE A 95 1.43 -8.00 5.42
C PHE A 95 0.08 -7.53 5.96
N TRP A 96 -0.53 -6.61 5.21
CA TRP A 96 -1.87 -6.12 5.44
C TRP A 96 -2.75 -6.21 4.19
N GLU A 97 -4.06 -6.35 4.40
CA GLU A 97 -5.07 -6.38 3.34
C GLU A 97 -6.08 -5.24 3.48
N LYS A 98 -6.45 -4.65 2.35
CA LYS A 98 -7.59 -3.73 2.25
C LYS A 98 -8.19 -3.76 0.85
N ASP A 99 -9.51 -3.93 0.78
CA ASP A 99 -10.24 -3.97 -0.50
C ASP A 99 -9.68 -4.99 -1.53
N ASN A 100 -9.20 -6.13 -1.03
CA ASN A 100 -8.48 -7.19 -1.76
C ASN A 100 -7.09 -6.80 -2.31
N ASN A 101 -6.56 -5.63 -1.97
CA ASN A 101 -5.14 -5.32 -2.19
C ASN A 101 -4.33 -5.83 -1.01
N ILE A 102 -3.14 -6.34 -1.27
CA ILE A 102 -2.18 -6.72 -0.22
C ILE A 102 -1.00 -5.75 -0.26
N PHE A 103 -0.60 -5.28 0.91
CA PHE A 103 0.58 -4.46 1.09
C PHE A 103 1.53 -5.11 2.09
N GLY A 104 2.78 -5.29 1.70
CA GLY A 104 3.85 -5.85 2.53
C GLY A 104 4.90 -4.79 2.86
N VAL A 105 5.44 -4.83 4.07
CA VAL A 105 6.57 -4.00 4.50
C VAL A 105 7.63 -4.85 5.16
N GLN A 106 8.88 -4.63 4.75
CA GLN A 106 10.06 -5.15 5.43
C GLN A 106 11.04 -4.01 5.68
N THR A 107 11.71 -4.05 6.82
CA THR A 107 12.79 -3.13 7.16
C THR A 107 14.11 -3.87 7.23
N ILE A 108 15.14 -3.31 6.60
CA ILE A 108 16.50 -3.84 6.58
C ILE A 108 17.39 -2.93 7.44
N GLU A 109 18.16 -3.56 8.33
CA GLU A 109 19.11 -2.88 9.20
C GLU A 109 20.23 -2.19 8.39
N PRO A 110 20.79 -1.05 8.85
CA PRO A 110 21.82 -0.32 8.11
C PRO A 110 23.05 -1.13 7.70
N GLU A 111 23.46 -2.11 8.52
CA GLU A 111 24.63 -2.96 8.23
C GLU A 111 24.38 -3.93 7.06
N GLU A 112 23.15 -4.40 6.90
CA GLU A 112 22.73 -5.28 5.81
C GLU A 112 22.41 -4.46 4.56
N ALA A 113 21.75 -3.30 4.73
CA ALA A 113 21.49 -2.36 3.65
C ALA A 113 22.78 -1.83 2.99
N GLU A 114 23.88 -1.66 3.73
CA GLU A 114 25.18 -1.30 3.14
C GLU A 114 25.71 -2.40 2.20
N GLN A 115 25.41 -3.68 2.49
CA GLN A 115 25.87 -4.82 1.68
C GLN A 115 25.03 -5.00 0.41
N GLU A 116 23.70 -4.91 0.55
CA GLU A 116 22.76 -5.20 -0.52
C GLU A 116 22.42 -3.98 -1.38
N PHE A 117 22.44 -2.78 -0.81
CA PHE A 117 22.02 -1.53 -1.46
C PHE A 117 23.12 -0.46 -1.57
N ASP A 118 24.32 -0.68 -1.03
CA ASP A 118 25.39 0.36 -0.89
C ASP A 118 24.87 1.61 -0.14
N VAL A 119 24.03 1.37 0.89
CA VAL A 119 23.41 2.40 1.72
C VAL A 119 23.51 2.08 3.22
N ASN A 120 24.31 2.86 3.95
CA ASN A 120 24.41 2.79 5.41
C ASN A 120 23.27 3.55 6.12
N LYS A 121 22.03 3.12 5.89
CA LYS A 121 20.79 3.64 6.49
C LYS A 121 19.76 2.50 6.55
N THR A 122 18.72 2.64 7.35
CA THR A 122 17.58 1.72 7.31
C THR A 122 16.96 1.77 5.92
N VAL A 123 16.77 0.60 5.32
CA VAL A 123 16.04 0.45 4.05
C VAL A 123 14.65 -0.11 4.34
N ILE A 124 13.65 0.43 3.66
CA ILE A 124 12.25 0.02 3.73
C ILE A 124 11.90 -0.57 2.38
N ILE A 125 11.52 -1.84 2.35
CA ILE A 125 10.98 -2.50 1.17
C ILE A 125 9.47 -2.53 1.31
N THR A 126 8.76 -2.03 0.30
CA THR A 126 7.30 -2.10 0.23
C THR A 126 6.88 -2.96 -0.95
N ILE A 127 5.88 -3.81 -0.74
CA ILE A 127 5.34 -4.73 -1.74
C ILE A 127 3.87 -4.40 -1.91
N SER A 128 3.43 -4.05 -3.11
CA SER A 128 2.01 -3.81 -3.42
C SER A 128 1.52 -4.86 -4.40
N VAL A 129 0.62 -5.74 -3.96
CA VAL A 129 0.02 -6.79 -4.77
C VAL A 129 -1.40 -6.38 -5.15
N PRO A 130 -1.73 -6.29 -6.45
CA PRO A 130 -3.06 -5.94 -6.90
C PRO A 130 -4.08 -7.02 -6.53
N PRO A 131 -5.39 -6.71 -6.59
CA PRO A 131 -6.42 -7.68 -6.33
C PRO A 131 -6.32 -8.84 -7.32
N LEU A 132 -6.26 -10.07 -6.80
CA LEU A 132 -6.34 -11.25 -7.63
C LEU A 132 -7.70 -11.27 -8.34
N GLU A 133 -7.70 -11.20 -9.68
CA GLU A 133 -8.91 -11.45 -10.46
C GLU A 133 -9.32 -12.92 -10.28
N LEU A 134 -10.38 -13.16 -9.49
CA LEU A 134 -11.02 -14.48 -9.34
C LEU A 134 -11.83 -14.89 -10.58
#